data_AF-A0AAW3BKT3-F1
#
_entry.id   AF-A0AAW3BKT3-F1
#
_cell.length_a   1.000
_cell.length_b   1.000
_cell.length_c   1.000
_cell.angle_alpha   90.00
_cell.angle_beta   90.00
_cell.angle_gamma   90.00
#
_symmetry.space_group_name_H-M   'P 1'
#
loop_
_entity.id
_entity.type
_entity.pdbx_description
1 polymer ?
#
loop_
_entity_poly.entity_id
_entity_poly.type
_entity_poly.pdbx_seq_one_letter_code
_entity_poly.pdbx_strand_id
1 'polypeptide(L)'
;MPAALKKPHASARGSRSATPHGRHARRHHHEKIEKESATTTKSSPHTTSRGIERVTGGHHSQLAHHQQSEEEHSSRTHSTPLSQACSHHGRRRRRDSDCRVDDEDGHGSSLPDARHPRTETSPVLVAVTSNPFHVLASLPKFSSEVFKSLLPPSSVATCILALDAKLIELLYCLSPTSEERQTKLRVIDDVRTTMQQSGMDIEIYGSLYTGLTIPASDVDCVLMRSGNEQIASAMREDLLCAMSSIASAATGLASRKRARGSLSVALRTVADRMRRSQKFTHITWIGHARVPIVKCRHRRDDVKVDMSFEKGGCVSSNYLCNLFCKPGNEMARPLIVLVKALVNNCGLDDPSIGGLGSFPISLLVLWYLQHCVRSRFSVELQRSIGALLTGFLKYYGTEFDFRHLGIDYVQQKTFTKPPADDLYIVNPIHPATNCAKASTLFATRVVPLFQQASATFLGLLDAKAPPTKMESLLLHYFAKAALNVSSWREVSRRAAREPHLQQNMWDAETNMYVGGVI
;
A
#
# COMPACT_ATOMS: atom_id res chain seq x y z
N MET A 1 51.40 -2.57 19.26
CA MET A 1 52.36 -1.58 18.72
C MET A 1 52.17 -1.48 17.21
N PRO A 2 51.97 -0.30 16.63
CA PRO A 2 51.78 -0.10 15.19
C PRO A 2 53.08 0.32 14.49
N ALA A 3 53.10 0.19 13.15
CA ALA A 3 54.05 0.89 12.29
C ALA A 3 53.29 1.94 11.46
N ALA A 4 53.71 3.20 11.56
CA ALA A 4 53.19 4.32 10.77
C ALA A 4 54.33 4.91 9.92
N LEU A 5 54.21 6.19 9.52
CA LEU A 5 55.12 6.96 8.64
C LEU A 5 54.85 6.72 7.13
N LYS A 6 54.87 7.72 6.25
CA LYS A 6 54.97 9.18 6.45
C LYS A 6 54.38 9.95 5.25
N LYS A 7 53.80 11.13 5.50
CA LYS A 7 53.70 12.20 4.49
C LYS A 7 55.05 12.93 4.37
N PRO A 8 55.25 13.73 3.32
CA PRO A 8 55.66 15.12 3.53
C PRO A 8 54.65 16.14 2.98
N HIS A 9 54.75 17.38 3.45
CA HIS A 9 54.06 18.56 2.92
C HIS A 9 54.99 19.36 1.99
N ALA A 10 54.41 20.22 1.16
CA ALA A 10 55.04 21.45 0.69
C ALA A 10 54.00 22.59 0.75
N SER A 11 54.42 23.80 1.15
CA SER A 11 53.52 24.96 1.26
C SER A 11 54.24 26.31 1.25
N ALA A 12 53.89 27.19 0.31
CA ALA A 12 54.03 28.65 0.40
C ALA A 12 52.89 29.26 -0.44
N ARG A 13 52.03 30.18 0.02
CA ARG A 13 52.16 31.53 0.65
C ARG A 13 52.53 32.66 -0.33
N GLY A 14 51.57 33.56 -0.52
CA GLY A 14 51.70 34.87 -1.19
C GLY A 14 50.72 35.04 -2.36
N SER A 15 50.08 36.20 -2.59
CA SER A 15 49.89 37.39 -1.73
C SER A 15 48.83 38.36 -2.31
N ARG A 16 47.88 38.80 -1.48
CA ARG A 16 47.10 40.08 -1.47
C ARG A 16 46.62 40.77 -2.78
N SER A 17 45.44 41.41 -2.64
CA SER A 17 44.90 42.54 -3.45
C SER A 17 44.41 42.21 -4.88
N ALA A 18 43.49 42.95 -5.51
CA ALA A 18 42.36 43.77 -5.00
C ALA A 18 41.34 43.99 -6.13
N THR A 19 40.09 44.34 -5.81
CA THR A 19 39.06 44.71 -6.80
C THR A 19 39.31 46.08 -7.43
N PRO A 20 38.80 46.31 -8.64
CA PRO A 20 37.95 47.50 -8.81
C PRO A 20 36.64 47.27 -9.60
N HIS A 21 35.74 48.25 -9.48
CA HIS A 21 34.66 48.54 -10.44
C HIS A 21 35.26 48.84 -11.85
N GLY A 22 34.55 48.85 -12.98
CA GLY A 22 33.11 48.91 -13.29
C GLY A 22 32.92 49.80 -14.54
N ARG A 23 31.70 50.38 -14.75
CA ARG A 23 31.31 51.26 -15.89
C ARG A 23 31.15 50.57 -17.27
N HIS A 24 30.51 51.16 -18.30
CA HIS A 24 29.21 51.88 -18.41
C HIS A 24 28.95 52.30 -19.88
N ALA A 25 27.78 51.97 -20.45
CA ALA A 25 27.02 52.69 -21.49
C ALA A 25 25.69 51.90 -21.71
N ARG A 26 24.44 52.41 -21.84
CA ARG A 26 23.83 53.65 -22.42
C ARG A 26 23.98 53.73 -23.95
N ARG A 27 22.96 54.09 -24.76
CA ARG A 27 21.74 54.93 -24.59
C ARG A 27 20.50 54.20 -25.20
N HIS A 28 19.20 54.55 -25.10
CA HIS A 28 18.41 55.80 -24.99
C HIS A 28 18.49 56.74 -26.24
N HIS A 29 17.50 57.52 -26.68
CA HIS A 29 16.03 57.67 -26.40
C HIS A 29 15.24 57.28 -27.69
N HIS A 30 13.98 57.60 -28.05
CA HIS A 30 12.82 58.41 -27.60
C HIS A 30 11.51 57.62 -27.95
N GLU A 31 10.28 57.79 -27.44
CA GLU A 31 9.55 58.85 -26.66
C GLU A 31 8.62 59.77 -27.48
N LYS A 32 7.30 59.66 -27.23
CA LYS A 32 6.22 60.70 -27.16
C LYS A 32 4.87 60.01 -26.80
N ILE A 33 4.09 60.40 -25.77
CA ILE A 33 3.20 61.59 -25.59
C ILE A 33 1.87 61.44 -26.38
N GLU A 34 0.64 61.52 -25.82
CA GLU A 34 0.17 61.91 -24.46
C GLU A 34 -1.34 61.58 -24.19
N LYS A 35 -1.84 61.95 -22.97
CA LYS A 35 -3.24 62.18 -22.52
C LYS A 35 -4.11 60.95 -22.17
N GLU A 36 -4.68 60.82 -20.96
CA GLU A 36 -5.71 61.64 -20.23
C GLU A 36 -7.14 61.45 -20.82
N SER A 37 -8.24 61.40 -20.05
CA SER A 37 -8.50 61.76 -18.63
C SER A 37 -9.46 60.77 -17.93
N ALA A 38 -10.19 61.16 -16.86
CA ALA A 38 -10.87 60.24 -15.93
C ALA A 38 -12.35 60.59 -15.58
N THR A 39 -12.94 59.68 -14.78
CA THR A 39 -14.05 59.87 -13.81
C THR A 39 -15.56 59.83 -14.21
N THR A 40 -16.30 59.11 -13.35
CA THR A 40 -17.67 59.35 -12.82
C THR A 40 -18.98 58.98 -13.57
N THR A 41 -19.67 57.99 -12.95
CA THR A 41 -21.11 57.93 -12.55
C THR A 41 -22.29 57.67 -13.51
N LYS A 42 -23.02 56.59 -13.16
CA LYS A 42 -24.49 56.44 -12.99
C LYS A 42 -25.46 56.33 -14.18
N SER A 43 -26.51 55.54 -13.88
CA SER A 43 -27.92 55.61 -14.32
C SER A 43 -28.36 54.93 -15.62
N SER A 44 -29.55 54.30 -15.54
CA SER A 44 -30.39 53.82 -16.64
C SER A 44 -31.64 54.72 -16.76
N PRO A 45 -32.26 54.77 -17.95
CA PRO A 45 -33.70 54.44 -18.09
C PRO A 45 -33.89 53.24 -19.06
N HIS A 46 -34.97 52.43 -19.07
CA HIS A 46 -36.42 52.70 -19.26
C HIS A 46 -36.76 53.38 -20.61
N THR A 47 -37.83 53.07 -21.36
CA THR A 47 -38.92 52.04 -21.24
C THR A 47 -39.16 51.45 -22.67
N THR A 48 -40.25 50.89 -23.21
CA THR A 48 -41.69 50.55 -22.94
C THR A 48 -42.06 49.52 -24.05
N SER A 49 -43.14 48.73 -24.15
CA SER A 49 -44.36 48.35 -23.39
C SER A 49 -44.85 47.02 -24.05
N ARG A 50 -45.94 46.28 -23.75
CA ARG A 50 -47.15 46.33 -22.89
C ARG A 50 -47.12 45.06 -21.97
N GLY A 51 -48.08 44.60 -21.17
CA GLY A 51 -49.54 44.79 -20.96
C GLY A 51 -50.20 43.38 -21.02
N ILE A 52 -51.19 42.99 -20.21
CA ILE A 52 -52.12 43.70 -19.32
C ILE A 52 -52.44 42.83 -18.07
N GLU A 53 -52.56 43.47 -16.90
CA GLU A 53 -53.45 43.28 -15.72
C GLU A 53 -54.32 41.98 -15.54
N ARG A 54 -54.79 41.55 -14.34
CA ARG A 54 -55.00 42.22 -13.01
C ARG A 54 -55.34 41.26 -11.83
N VAL A 55 -55.13 41.71 -10.57
CA VAL A 55 -56.03 41.64 -9.35
C VAL A 55 -56.62 40.28 -8.86
N THR A 56 -56.88 39.96 -7.57
CA THR A 56 -56.47 40.30 -6.17
C THR A 56 -57.05 39.20 -5.24
N GLY A 57 -56.73 39.19 -3.93
CA GLY A 57 -57.71 38.78 -2.91
C GLY A 57 -57.21 37.85 -1.81
N GLY A 58 -57.15 38.34 -0.56
CA GLY A 58 -56.64 37.60 0.60
C GLY A 58 -57.71 37.00 1.53
N HIS A 59 -57.25 36.75 2.77
CA HIS A 59 -57.96 36.39 4.02
C HIS A 59 -58.13 34.92 4.42
N HIS A 60 -58.11 34.73 5.75
CA HIS A 60 -58.24 33.47 6.49
C HIS A 60 -59.70 33.16 6.84
N SER A 61 -60.04 31.90 7.16
CA SER A 61 -60.51 31.51 8.53
C SER A 61 -60.83 30.01 8.74
N GLN A 62 -60.53 29.55 9.96
CA GLN A 62 -61.24 28.59 10.86
C GLN A 62 -61.87 27.25 10.37
N LEU A 63 -61.23 26.15 10.80
CA LEU A 63 -61.72 25.11 11.77
C LEU A 63 -63.21 24.67 11.82
N ALA A 64 -63.45 23.35 11.61
CA ALA A 64 -64.42 22.43 12.29
C ALA A 64 -64.63 21.14 11.44
N HIS A 65 -65.11 19.97 11.90
CA HIS A 65 -64.90 19.14 13.13
C HIS A 65 -65.50 17.71 12.86
N HIS A 66 -65.35 16.74 13.79
CA HIS A 66 -65.96 15.36 13.79
C HIS A 66 -65.45 14.37 12.70
N GLN A 67 -65.49 13.02 12.84
CA GLN A 67 -65.79 12.01 13.91
C GLN A 67 -64.75 10.86 13.71
N GLN A 68 -64.19 10.12 14.68
CA GLN A 68 -64.68 9.24 15.76
C GLN A 68 -65.16 7.83 15.28
N SER A 69 -64.93 6.78 16.10
CA SER A 69 -65.11 5.30 15.90
C SER A 69 -63.97 4.55 15.14
N GLU A 70 -63.69 3.24 15.35
CA GLU A 70 -63.54 2.43 16.60
C GLU A 70 -62.92 1.02 16.29
N GLU A 71 -62.54 0.30 17.35
CA GLU A 71 -62.36 -1.17 17.54
C GLU A 71 -61.80 -2.16 16.46
N GLU A 72 -60.65 -2.76 16.80
CA GLU A 72 -60.38 -4.22 16.99
C GLU A 72 -60.69 -5.36 15.97
N HIS A 73 -59.78 -6.36 16.00
CA HIS A 73 -59.99 -7.82 15.87
C HIS A 73 -60.28 -8.54 14.51
N SER A 74 -59.18 -9.00 13.90
CA SER A 74 -58.85 -10.43 13.64
C SER A 74 -59.86 -11.42 13.01
N SER A 75 -59.59 -11.85 11.77
CA SER A 75 -59.95 -13.17 11.21
C SER A 75 -59.28 -13.39 9.82
N ARG A 76 -59.09 -14.58 9.24
CA ARG A 76 -58.96 -15.98 9.71
C ARG A 76 -58.42 -16.85 8.54
N THR A 77 -57.43 -17.74 8.77
CA THR A 77 -57.24 -19.10 8.14
C THR A 77 -57.27 -19.26 6.59
N HIS A 78 -56.80 -20.31 5.89
CA HIS A 78 -56.18 -21.65 6.08
C HIS A 78 -55.20 -21.85 4.87
N SER A 79 -54.39 -22.90 4.67
CA SER A 79 -54.17 -24.20 5.32
C SER A 79 -52.75 -24.74 5.01
N THR A 80 -52.15 -25.46 5.97
CA THR A 80 -50.99 -26.38 5.82
C THR A 80 -51.49 -27.79 5.41
N PRO A 81 -50.65 -28.78 5.01
CA PRO A 81 -49.67 -29.51 5.86
C PRO A 81 -48.26 -29.62 5.21
N LEU A 82 -47.11 -29.89 5.85
CA LEU A 82 -46.66 -30.49 7.14
C LEU A 82 -46.06 -31.91 7.03
N SER A 83 -44.76 -32.01 7.32
CA SER A 83 -44.18 -32.90 8.37
C SER A 83 -42.84 -32.25 8.79
N GLN A 84 -42.56 -31.85 10.04
CA GLN A 84 -42.57 -32.58 11.33
C GLN A 84 -41.56 -33.74 11.38
N ALA A 85 -40.80 -33.97 12.46
CA ALA A 85 -40.48 -33.19 13.68
C ALA A 85 -39.17 -33.79 14.29
N CYS A 86 -38.58 -33.44 15.45
CA CYS A 86 -39.05 -32.76 16.66
C CYS A 86 -37.91 -31.98 17.35
N SER A 87 -38.25 -31.14 18.32
CA SER A 87 -37.33 -30.42 19.21
C SER A 87 -37.61 -30.77 20.67
N HIS A 88 -36.74 -30.35 21.60
CA HIS A 88 -37.18 -29.69 22.84
C HIS A 88 -36.05 -28.96 23.57
N HIS A 89 -36.43 -28.16 24.57
CA HIS A 89 -35.56 -27.28 25.36
C HIS A 89 -35.32 -27.82 26.78
N GLY A 90 -34.19 -27.41 27.39
CA GLY A 90 -33.98 -27.50 28.84
C GLY A 90 -33.13 -26.33 29.36
N ARG A 91 -33.64 -25.55 30.32
CA ARG A 91 -32.89 -24.54 31.10
C ARG A 91 -32.77 -25.02 32.55
N ARG A 92 -31.58 -25.01 33.17
CA ARG A 92 -31.26 -24.27 34.44
C ARG A 92 -30.01 -24.75 35.20
N ARG A 93 -29.30 -23.73 35.72
CA ARG A 93 -28.64 -23.61 37.05
C ARG A 93 -27.33 -24.37 37.37
N ARG A 94 -26.55 -23.69 38.22
CA ARG A 94 -25.27 -24.06 38.86
C ARG A 94 -25.45 -25.10 39.96
N ARG A 95 -24.38 -25.85 40.26
CA ARG A 95 -23.72 -25.83 41.60
C ARG A 95 -22.31 -26.43 41.52
N ASP A 96 -21.57 -26.25 42.61
CA ASP A 96 -20.13 -26.46 42.79
C ASP A 96 -19.83 -27.81 43.49
N SER A 97 -18.61 -27.97 44.02
CA SER A 97 -18.08 -29.07 44.87
C SER A 97 -17.62 -30.38 44.20
N ASP A 98 -16.57 -31.09 44.67
CA ASP A 98 -15.41 -30.65 45.50
C ASP A 98 -14.23 -31.65 45.48
N CYS A 99 -13.06 -31.12 45.86
CA CYS A 99 -11.75 -31.69 46.28
C CYS A 99 -11.39 -33.20 46.35
N ARG A 100 -10.06 -33.41 46.28
CA ARG A 100 -9.16 -34.50 46.74
C ARG A 100 -8.67 -35.48 45.66
N VAL A 101 -7.37 -35.63 45.37
CA VAL A 101 -6.11 -35.77 46.16
C VAL A 101 -5.83 -37.23 46.55
N ASP A 102 -4.69 -37.75 46.09
CA ASP A 102 -3.63 -38.37 46.91
C ASP A 102 -2.31 -38.33 46.11
N ASP A 103 -1.17 -38.18 46.82
CA ASP A 103 0.21 -37.98 46.30
C ASP A 103 1.14 -39.14 46.80
N GLU A 104 2.45 -38.87 46.85
CA GLU A 104 3.62 -39.68 47.31
C GLU A 104 4.32 -40.49 46.21
N ASP A 105 5.61 -40.28 45.85
CA ASP A 105 6.89 -40.11 46.61
C ASP A 105 7.64 -41.44 46.87
N GLY A 106 8.98 -41.49 46.89
CA GLY A 106 9.95 -40.43 46.58
C GLY A 106 11.43 -40.84 46.82
N HIS A 107 12.35 -39.93 46.48
CA HIS A 107 13.79 -39.88 46.88
C HIS A 107 14.76 -41.01 46.43
N GLY A 108 16.09 -40.76 46.32
CA GLY A 108 16.81 -39.47 46.32
C GLY A 108 18.35 -39.56 46.47
N SER A 109 19.08 -38.50 46.06
CA SER A 109 20.54 -38.25 46.20
C SER A 109 21.49 -39.20 45.40
N SER A 110 22.72 -38.84 44.99
CA SER A 110 23.65 -37.75 45.37
C SER A 110 24.62 -37.31 44.22
N LEU A 111 25.44 -36.27 44.46
CA LEU A 111 26.52 -35.71 43.60
C LEU A 111 27.91 -36.32 43.96
N PRO A 112 29.06 -36.13 43.23
CA PRO A 112 29.46 -34.88 42.54
C PRO A 112 30.42 -34.89 41.28
N ASP A 113 30.46 -33.71 40.63
CA ASP A 113 31.57 -32.99 39.96
C ASP A 113 32.24 -33.39 38.59
N ALA A 114 32.65 -32.32 37.88
CA ALA A 114 33.75 -32.13 36.92
C ALA A 114 33.80 -32.86 35.54
N ARG A 115 33.39 -32.15 34.45
CA ARG A 115 34.27 -31.60 33.37
C ARG A 115 33.51 -31.12 32.10
N HIS A 116 34.03 -30.07 31.45
CA HIS A 116 33.62 -29.55 30.13
C HIS A 116 34.13 -30.42 28.95
N PRO A 117 33.76 -30.13 27.68
CA PRO A 117 32.41 -30.00 27.14
C PRO A 117 32.23 -30.86 25.86
N ARG A 118 31.00 -31.05 25.37
CA ARG A 118 30.78 -31.55 23.99
C ARG A 118 29.74 -30.73 23.24
N THR A 119 30.08 -30.45 21.99
CA THR A 119 29.31 -29.70 20.99
C THR A 119 27.88 -30.23 20.83
N GLU A 120 26.89 -29.37 21.06
CA GLU A 120 25.52 -29.65 20.64
C GLU A 120 25.43 -29.60 19.11
N THR A 121 24.85 -30.63 18.51
CA THR A 121 24.68 -30.74 17.07
C THR A 121 23.34 -30.14 16.64
N SER A 122 23.37 -29.10 15.80
CA SER A 122 22.16 -28.55 15.17
C SER A 122 21.39 -29.65 14.41
N PRO A 123 20.05 -29.71 14.53
CA PRO A 123 19.25 -30.68 13.78
C PRO A 123 19.29 -30.34 12.28
N VAL A 124 19.97 -31.18 11.50
CA VAL A 124 20.00 -31.08 10.03
C VAL A 124 18.63 -31.50 9.50
N LEU A 125 17.82 -30.51 9.11
CA LEU A 125 16.48 -30.74 8.57
C LEU A 125 16.59 -31.20 7.11
N VAL A 126 16.52 -32.51 6.90
CA VAL A 126 16.72 -33.17 5.60
C VAL A 126 15.56 -32.84 4.64
N ALA A 127 15.76 -31.86 3.78
CA ALA A 127 14.79 -31.46 2.74
C ALA A 127 15.13 -32.08 1.37
N VAL A 128 15.18 -33.42 1.28
CA VAL A 128 15.29 -34.12 -0.01
C VAL A 128 13.92 -34.18 -0.69
N THR A 129 13.55 -33.07 -1.33
CA THR A 129 12.44 -33.01 -2.30
C THR A 129 13.01 -32.64 -3.65
N SER A 130 12.85 -33.50 -4.65
CA SER A 130 13.39 -33.32 -6.01
C SER A 130 13.01 -31.95 -6.59
N ASN A 131 13.99 -31.05 -6.77
CA ASN A 131 13.75 -29.67 -7.16
C ASN A 131 13.08 -29.59 -8.55
N PRO A 132 11.81 -29.17 -8.67
CA PRO A 132 11.11 -29.15 -9.96
C PRO A 132 11.67 -28.08 -10.91
N PHE A 133 12.41 -27.09 -10.39
CA PHE A 133 13.04 -26.05 -11.20
C PHE A 133 14.30 -26.54 -11.93
N HIS A 134 14.84 -27.72 -11.59
CA HIS A 134 15.92 -28.36 -12.35
C HIS A 134 15.51 -28.70 -13.79
N VAL A 135 14.21 -28.90 -14.05
CA VAL A 135 13.64 -29.15 -15.39
C VAL A 135 13.68 -27.88 -16.26
N LEU A 136 13.63 -26.67 -15.66
CA LEU A 136 13.70 -25.41 -16.41
C LEU A 136 15.10 -25.17 -17.00
N ALA A 137 16.15 -25.76 -16.42
CA ALA A 137 17.52 -25.67 -16.94
C ALA A 137 17.70 -26.34 -18.32
N SER A 138 16.72 -27.16 -18.75
CA SER A 138 16.72 -27.83 -20.05
C SER A 138 15.78 -27.18 -21.09
N LEU A 139 15.15 -26.04 -20.78
CA LEU A 139 14.24 -25.38 -21.72
C LEU A 139 15.00 -24.75 -22.91
N PRO A 140 14.49 -24.89 -24.15
CA PRO A 140 15.10 -24.27 -25.31
C PRO A 140 14.98 -22.75 -25.25
N LYS A 141 16.11 -22.05 -25.41
CA LYS A 141 16.19 -20.57 -25.33
C LYS A 141 15.36 -19.92 -26.44
N PHE A 142 14.30 -19.18 -26.08
CA PHE A 142 13.37 -18.60 -27.06
C PHE A 142 13.92 -17.30 -27.67
N SER A 143 14.81 -17.42 -28.66
CA SER A 143 15.37 -16.24 -29.36
C SER A 143 14.42 -15.71 -30.46
N SER A 144 13.46 -14.88 -30.07
CA SER A 144 12.77 -13.97 -30.99
C SER A 144 13.30 -12.54 -30.84
N GLU A 145 13.72 -11.93 -31.94
CA GLU A 145 14.32 -10.59 -31.94
C GLU A 145 13.30 -9.50 -31.57
N VAL A 146 12.02 -9.75 -31.84
CA VAL A 146 10.88 -8.86 -31.53
C VAL A 146 10.76 -8.58 -30.02
N PHE A 147 11.28 -9.46 -29.16
CA PHE A 147 11.26 -9.26 -27.70
C PHE A 147 12.58 -8.73 -27.12
N LYS A 148 13.69 -8.78 -27.89
CA LYS A 148 14.98 -8.18 -27.48
C LYS A 148 14.94 -6.64 -27.46
N SER A 149 13.93 -6.03 -28.11
CA SER A 149 13.70 -4.59 -28.10
C SER A 149 12.82 -4.08 -26.95
N LEU A 150 12.15 -4.97 -26.17
CA LEU A 150 11.31 -4.56 -25.04
C LEU A 150 12.10 -4.18 -23.78
N LEU A 151 13.31 -4.71 -23.63
CA LEU A 151 14.22 -4.41 -22.52
C LEU A 151 15.55 -3.88 -23.06
N PRO A 152 15.96 -2.65 -22.71
CA PRO A 152 17.32 -2.20 -23.02
C PRO A 152 18.35 -2.92 -22.14
N PRO A 153 19.65 -2.90 -22.49
CA PRO A 153 20.71 -3.58 -21.73
C PRO A 153 20.86 -3.17 -20.25
N SER A 154 20.21 -2.09 -19.83
CA SER A 154 20.17 -1.60 -18.44
C SER A 154 19.10 -2.26 -17.57
N SER A 155 18.17 -3.04 -18.15
CA SER A 155 17.08 -3.64 -17.38
C SER A 155 17.57 -4.72 -16.43
N VAL A 156 16.96 -4.84 -15.25
CA VAL A 156 17.33 -5.85 -14.26
C VAL A 156 16.78 -7.25 -14.60
N ALA A 157 15.74 -7.33 -15.44
CA ALA A 157 15.12 -8.58 -15.86
C ALA A 157 15.74 -9.16 -17.13
N THR A 158 15.55 -10.46 -17.34
CA THR A 158 15.88 -11.16 -18.57
C THR A 158 14.60 -11.67 -19.25
N CYS A 159 14.56 -11.59 -20.58
CA CYS A 159 13.51 -12.17 -21.40
C CYS A 159 14.06 -13.43 -22.08
N ILE A 160 13.75 -14.61 -21.52
CA ILE A 160 14.29 -15.91 -21.95
C ILE A 160 13.16 -16.86 -22.37
N LEU A 161 12.01 -16.75 -21.68
CA LEU A 161 10.77 -17.48 -21.91
C LEU A 161 9.74 -16.56 -22.57
N ALA A 162 8.84 -17.12 -23.39
CA ALA A 162 7.74 -16.34 -23.98
C ALA A 162 6.80 -15.73 -22.91
N LEU A 163 6.70 -16.35 -21.72
CA LEU A 163 5.99 -15.79 -20.57
C LEU A 163 6.68 -14.54 -19.98
N ASP A 164 8.02 -14.43 -20.05
CA ASP A 164 8.73 -13.23 -19.57
C ASP A 164 8.26 -12.00 -20.36
N ALA A 165 8.26 -12.09 -21.69
CA ALA A 165 7.80 -11.02 -22.57
C ALA A 165 6.38 -10.55 -22.22
N LYS A 166 5.45 -11.49 -21.99
CA LYS A 166 4.06 -11.17 -21.63
C LYS A 166 3.95 -10.55 -20.24
N LEU A 167 4.74 -11.00 -19.26
CA LEU A 167 4.77 -10.37 -17.94
C LEU A 167 5.46 -8.99 -17.95
N ILE A 168 6.41 -8.75 -18.85
CA ILE A 168 7.03 -7.44 -19.10
C ILE A 168 5.99 -6.47 -19.70
N GLU A 169 5.25 -6.88 -20.73
CA GLU A 169 4.13 -6.07 -21.28
C GLU A 169 3.10 -5.74 -20.19
N LEU A 170 2.74 -6.73 -19.36
CA LEU A 170 1.81 -6.52 -18.24
C LEU A 170 2.37 -5.57 -17.17
N LEU A 171 3.66 -5.64 -16.85
CA LEU A 171 4.32 -4.78 -15.87
C LEU A 171 4.33 -3.30 -16.29
N TYR A 172 4.64 -3.01 -17.55
CA TYR A 172 4.50 -1.65 -18.07
C TYR A 172 3.02 -1.21 -18.15
N CYS A 173 2.09 -2.12 -18.48
CA CYS A 173 0.66 -1.83 -18.47
C CYS A 173 0.07 -1.58 -17.06
N LEU A 174 0.64 -2.19 -16.02
CA LEU A 174 0.30 -1.96 -14.60
C LEU A 174 1.04 -0.76 -14.01
N SER A 175 2.09 -0.27 -14.65
CA SER A 175 2.78 0.95 -14.22
C SER A 175 1.87 2.16 -14.43
N PRO A 176 1.82 3.12 -13.49
CA PRO A 176 1.01 4.32 -13.65
C PRO A 176 1.57 5.16 -14.79
N THR A 177 0.76 5.44 -15.79
CA THR A 177 1.11 6.30 -16.94
C THR A 177 1.43 7.72 -16.50
N SER A 178 2.02 8.53 -17.37
CA SER A 178 2.30 9.95 -17.06
C SER A 178 1.04 10.76 -16.73
N GLU A 179 -0.11 10.42 -17.32
CA GLU A 179 -1.41 11.02 -16.99
C GLU A 179 -1.92 10.57 -15.60
N GLU A 180 -1.78 9.28 -15.26
CA GLU A 180 -2.12 8.76 -13.93
C GLU A 180 -1.18 9.31 -12.84
N ARG A 181 0.13 9.45 -13.13
CA ARG A 181 1.11 10.12 -12.27
C ARG A 181 0.72 11.58 -12.02
N GLN A 182 0.41 12.35 -13.07
CA GLN A 182 -0.08 13.72 -12.92
C GLN A 182 -1.41 13.79 -12.15
N THR A 183 -2.27 12.78 -12.32
CA THR A 183 -3.53 12.67 -11.59
C THR A 183 -3.32 12.43 -10.09
N LYS A 184 -2.37 11.56 -9.71
CA LYS A 184 -1.96 11.40 -8.31
C LYS A 184 -1.35 12.69 -7.74
N LEU A 185 -0.50 13.38 -8.51
CA LEU A 185 0.08 14.68 -8.11
C LEU A 185 -1.00 15.74 -7.83
N ARG A 186 -2.00 15.88 -8.71
CA ARG A 186 -3.14 16.78 -8.47
C ARG A 186 -3.88 16.42 -7.17
N VAL A 187 -4.15 15.14 -6.93
CA VAL A 187 -4.82 14.69 -5.70
C VAL A 187 -3.98 14.99 -4.44
N ILE A 188 -2.66 14.81 -4.51
CA ILE A 188 -1.75 15.14 -3.39
C ILE A 188 -1.80 16.64 -3.08
N ASP A 189 -1.70 17.51 -4.10
CA ASP A 189 -1.84 18.96 -3.90
C ASP A 189 -3.25 19.33 -3.38
N ASP A 190 -4.30 18.78 -3.99
CA ASP A 190 -5.70 19.01 -3.61
C ASP A 190 -5.96 18.66 -2.12
N VAL A 191 -5.28 17.64 -1.57
CA VAL A 191 -5.27 17.31 -0.13
C VAL A 191 -4.40 18.31 0.66
N ARG A 192 -3.18 18.59 0.20
CA ARG A 192 -2.24 19.51 0.87
C ARG A 192 -2.85 20.90 1.08
N THR A 193 -3.37 21.55 0.04
CA THR A 193 -4.01 22.88 0.18
C THR A 193 -5.18 22.84 1.18
N THR A 194 -5.92 21.72 1.22
CA THR A 194 -7.05 21.54 2.12
C THR A 194 -6.61 21.39 3.59
N MET A 195 -5.44 20.78 3.85
CA MET A 195 -4.87 20.62 5.20
C MET A 195 -4.14 21.87 5.72
N GLN A 196 -3.50 22.63 4.83
CA GLN A 196 -2.81 23.88 5.18
C GLN A 196 -3.75 24.91 5.83
N GLN A 197 -5.05 24.91 5.48
CA GLN A 197 -6.10 25.70 6.15
C GLN A 197 -6.32 25.38 7.64
N SER A 198 -5.61 24.40 8.19
CA SER A 198 -5.64 24.00 9.62
C SER A 198 -4.21 23.83 10.19
N GLY A 199 -3.22 24.46 9.56
CA GLY A 199 -1.80 24.43 9.95
C GLY A 199 -1.07 23.10 9.73
N MET A 200 -1.68 22.17 9.01
CA MET A 200 -1.11 20.86 8.69
C MET A 200 -0.51 20.82 7.28
N ASP A 201 0.46 19.94 7.10
CA ASP A 201 1.00 19.51 5.81
C ASP A 201 1.00 17.97 5.75
N ILE A 202 1.28 17.41 4.57
CA ILE A 202 1.28 15.98 4.30
C ILE A 202 2.61 15.47 3.72
N GLU A 203 3.01 14.30 4.20
CA GLU A 203 4.11 13.49 3.69
C GLU A 203 3.50 12.18 3.14
N ILE A 204 3.78 11.83 1.88
CA ILE A 204 3.23 10.61 1.26
C ILE A 204 4.03 9.37 1.65
N TYR A 205 3.37 8.21 1.70
CA TYR A 205 4.02 6.92 1.90
C TYR A 205 3.39 5.85 0.99
N GLY A 206 3.53 4.58 1.37
CA GLY A 206 2.76 3.49 0.78
C GLY A 206 3.12 3.25 -0.67
N SER A 207 2.14 2.93 -1.51
CA SER A 207 2.39 2.51 -2.90
C SER A 207 3.17 3.55 -3.72
N LEU A 208 2.84 4.83 -3.51
CA LEU A 208 3.36 5.97 -4.28
C LEU A 208 4.81 6.31 -3.92
N TYR A 209 5.18 6.23 -2.64
CA TYR A 209 6.58 6.36 -2.23
C TYR A 209 7.39 5.10 -2.55
N THR A 210 6.82 3.91 -2.31
CA THR A 210 7.55 2.64 -2.48
C THR A 210 7.72 2.21 -3.92
N GLY A 211 7.08 2.86 -4.90
CA GLY A 211 7.12 2.44 -6.30
C GLY A 211 6.44 1.09 -6.54
N LEU A 212 5.41 0.79 -5.74
CA LEU A 212 4.62 -0.46 -5.78
C LEU A 212 3.18 -0.17 -6.24
N THR A 213 2.99 0.88 -7.03
CA THR A 213 1.68 1.34 -7.52
C THR A 213 1.18 0.45 -8.65
N ILE A 214 0.03 -0.19 -8.43
CA ILE A 214 -0.88 -0.64 -9.49
C ILE A 214 -1.96 0.43 -9.73
N PRO A 215 -2.67 0.46 -10.86
CA PRO A 215 -3.61 1.55 -11.18
C PRO A 215 -4.72 1.76 -10.13
N ALA A 216 -5.17 0.67 -9.49
CA ALA A 216 -6.16 0.70 -8.41
C ALA A 216 -5.64 1.13 -7.02
N SER A 217 -4.37 1.56 -6.89
CA SER A 217 -3.77 1.94 -5.59
C SER A 217 -4.31 3.28 -5.07
N ASP A 218 -4.32 3.42 -3.75
CA ASP A 218 -4.81 4.62 -3.06
C ASP A 218 -3.69 5.67 -2.88
N VAL A 219 -4.03 6.86 -2.39
CA VAL A 219 -3.05 7.86 -1.93
C VAL A 219 -2.89 7.73 -0.42
N ASP A 220 -1.78 7.14 0.01
CA ASP A 220 -1.39 7.03 1.42
C ASP A 220 -0.59 8.27 1.85
N CYS A 221 -1.03 9.00 2.89
CA CYS A 221 -0.22 10.09 3.46
C CYS A 221 -0.37 10.25 4.99
N VAL A 222 0.64 10.84 5.63
CA VAL A 222 0.62 11.18 7.06
C VAL A 222 0.50 12.69 7.24
N LEU A 223 -0.34 13.07 8.20
CA LEU A 223 -0.62 14.44 8.61
C LEU A 223 0.38 14.89 9.67
N MET A 224 0.99 16.04 9.46
CA MET A 224 1.96 16.66 10.38
C MET A 224 1.75 18.17 10.47
N ARG A 225 2.27 18.81 11.54
CA ARG A 225 2.32 20.28 11.62
C ARG A 225 3.20 20.79 10.48
N SER A 226 2.75 21.83 9.78
CA SER A 226 3.52 22.50 8.74
C SER A 226 4.88 22.97 9.27
N GLY A 227 5.95 22.78 8.47
CA GLY A 227 7.26 23.39 8.74
C GLY A 227 7.33 24.88 8.33
N ASN A 228 6.40 25.34 7.49
CA ASN A 228 6.18 26.75 7.22
C ASN A 228 5.33 27.35 8.36
N GLU A 229 5.88 28.32 9.10
CA GLU A 229 5.24 28.91 10.29
C GLU A 229 4.03 29.80 9.97
N GLN A 230 3.99 30.45 8.79
CA GLN A 230 2.81 31.20 8.36
C GLN A 230 1.58 30.28 8.25
N ILE A 231 1.76 29.11 7.65
CA ILE A 231 0.74 28.05 7.61
C ILE A 231 0.50 27.49 9.01
N ALA A 232 1.56 27.13 9.76
CA ALA A 232 1.43 26.47 11.06
C ALA A 232 0.68 27.32 12.10
N SER A 233 0.73 28.66 11.99
CA SER A 233 -0.06 29.60 12.81
C SER A 233 -1.58 29.41 12.71
N ALA A 234 -2.08 28.78 11.65
CA ALA A 234 -3.50 28.44 11.49
C ALA A 234 -3.91 27.15 12.24
N MET A 235 -2.99 26.49 12.95
CA MET A 235 -3.29 25.33 13.78
C MET A 235 -3.98 25.78 15.08
N ARG A 236 -5.18 25.26 15.35
CA ARG A 236 -5.86 25.46 16.64
C ARG A 236 -5.11 24.75 17.77
N GLU A 237 -5.14 25.35 18.96
CA GLU A 237 -4.50 24.80 20.16
C GLU A 237 -4.98 23.39 20.53
N ASP A 238 -6.28 23.08 20.33
CA ASP A 238 -6.82 21.74 20.59
C ASP A 238 -6.29 20.69 19.60
N LEU A 239 -6.02 21.07 18.35
CA LEU A 239 -5.35 20.23 17.37
C LEU A 239 -3.83 20.11 17.66
N LEU A 240 -3.16 21.20 18.04
CA LEU A 240 -1.74 21.22 18.39
C LEU A 240 -1.43 20.31 19.60
N CYS A 241 -2.22 20.45 20.66
CA CYS A 241 -2.16 19.59 21.84
C CYS A 241 -2.49 18.13 21.49
N ALA A 242 -3.46 17.91 20.59
CA ALA A 242 -3.80 16.58 20.13
C ALA A 242 -2.66 15.90 19.34
N MET A 243 -2.07 16.58 18.37
CA MET A 243 -0.96 16.06 17.56
C MET A 243 0.29 15.81 18.40
N SER A 244 0.61 16.72 19.34
CA SER A 244 1.68 16.52 20.33
C SER A 244 1.43 15.27 21.19
N SER A 245 0.20 15.05 21.64
CA SER A 245 -0.18 13.84 22.40
C SER A 245 0.00 12.53 21.60
N ILE A 246 -0.28 12.56 20.30
CA ILE A 246 -0.13 11.40 19.39
C ILE A 246 1.37 11.11 19.19
N ALA A 247 2.18 12.15 18.92
CA ALA A 247 3.62 12.01 18.76
C ALA A 247 4.30 11.42 20.01
N SER A 248 3.97 11.93 21.21
CA SER A 248 4.50 11.38 22.47
C SER A 248 4.00 9.97 22.77
N ALA A 249 2.84 9.56 22.25
CA ALA A 249 2.37 8.18 22.39
C ALA A 249 3.09 7.21 21.43
N ALA A 250 3.45 7.67 20.23
CA ALA A 250 4.22 6.91 19.25
C ALA A 250 5.67 6.64 19.72
N THR A 251 6.26 7.56 20.51
CA THR A 251 7.59 7.38 21.14
C THR A 251 7.52 6.66 22.49
N GLY A 252 6.35 6.24 22.96
CA GLY A 252 6.16 5.56 24.25
C GLY A 252 6.19 6.47 25.49
N LEU A 253 6.36 7.79 25.32
CA LEU A 253 6.42 8.78 26.40
C LEU A 253 5.03 9.13 27.00
N ALA A 254 3.93 8.70 26.39
CA ALA A 254 2.57 9.04 26.83
C ALA A 254 1.61 7.84 26.86
N SER A 255 0.64 7.89 27.79
CA SER A 255 -0.39 6.85 27.94
C SER A 255 -1.29 6.74 26.71
N ARG A 256 -1.34 5.52 26.14
CA ARG A 256 -2.20 5.16 24.99
C ARG A 256 -3.69 5.41 25.22
N LYS A 257 -4.15 5.50 26.48
CA LYS A 257 -5.54 5.89 26.83
C LYS A 257 -5.77 7.41 26.63
N ARG A 258 -4.81 8.26 27.01
CA ARG A 258 -4.87 9.71 26.79
C ARG A 258 -4.77 10.03 25.29
N ALA A 259 -3.86 9.34 24.59
CA ALA A 259 -3.67 9.46 23.15
C ALA A 259 -4.96 9.21 22.33
N ARG A 260 -5.80 8.24 22.73
CA ARG A 260 -7.09 7.97 22.05
C ARG A 260 -8.07 9.15 22.10
N GLY A 261 -8.10 9.92 23.18
CA GLY A 261 -8.92 11.14 23.27
C GLY A 261 -8.44 12.20 22.28
N SER A 262 -7.14 12.53 22.35
CA SER A 262 -6.46 13.44 21.43
C SER A 262 -6.65 13.06 19.95
N LEU A 263 -6.43 11.79 19.62
CA LEU A 263 -6.62 11.23 18.28
C LEU A 263 -8.06 11.36 17.77
N SER A 264 -9.05 11.22 18.67
CA SER A 264 -10.46 11.43 18.35
C SER A 264 -10.83 12.91 18.15
N VAL A 265 -10.02 13.87 18.63
CA VAL A 265 -10.13 15.29 18.24
C VAL A 265 -9.54 15.46 16.84
N ALA A 266 -8.30 15.02 16.63
CA ALA A 266 -7.58 15.21 15.37
C ALA A 266 -8.31 14.59 14.15
N LEU A 267 -8.79 13.34 14.27
CA LEU A 267 -9.56 12.65 13.22
C LEU A 267 -10.86 13.38 12.86
N ARG A 268 -11.57 13.98 13.83
CA ARG A 268 -12.76 14.79 13.56
C ARG A 268 -12.41 16.11 12.87
N THR A 269 -11.42 16.84 13.38
CA THR A 269 -10.99 18.13 12.80
C THR A 269 -10.58 17.99 11.33
N VAL A 270 -9.87 16.91 10.97
CA VAL A 270 -9.53 16.61 9.57
C VAL A 270 -10.76 16.19 8.76
N ALA A 271 -11.59 15.26 9.26
CA ALA A 271 -12.80 14.84 8.55
C ALA A 271 -13.73 16.04 8.25
N ASP A 272 -13.89 16.97 9.20
CA ASP A 272 -14.72 18.16 9.03
C ASP A 272 -14.05 19.22 8.15
N ARG A 273 -12.72 19.28 8.08
CA ARG A 273 -12.02 20.09 7.06
C ARG A 273 -12.25 19.51 5.66
N MET A 274 -12.11 18.20 5.48
CA MET A 274 -12.34 17.53 4.20
C MET A 274 -13.81 17.63 3.74
N ARG A 275 -14.78 17.53 4.66
CA ARG A 275 -16.22 17.75 4.36
C ARG A 275 -16.55 19.15 3.86
N ARG A 276 -15.80 20.17 4.29
CA ARG A 276 -15.97 21.57 3.83
C ARG A 276 -15.28 21.84 2.49
N SER A 277 -14.42 20.95 2.02
CA SER A 277 -13.75 21.07 0.73
C SER A 277 -14.56 20.38 -0.36
N GLN A 278 -15.01 21.15 -1.37
CA GLN A 278 -15.74 20.62 -2.53
C GLN A 278 -14.91 19.59 -3.34
N LYS A 279 -13.58 19.59 -3.16
CA LYS A 279 -12.65 18.65 -3.79
C LYS A 279 -12.89 17.19 -3.36
N PHE A 280 -13.51 16.93 -2.21
CA PHE A 280 -13.62 15.57 -1.65
C PHE A 280 -15.06 15.07 -1.46
N THR A 281 -15.21 13.76 -1.33
CA THR A 281 -16.46 13.05 -1.05
C THR A 281 -16.19 11.76 -0.26
N HIS A 282 -17.23 11.08 0.23
CA HIS A 282 -17.16 9.83 1.01
C HIS A 282 -16.23 9.89 2.25
N ILE A 283 -16.26 11.02 2.98
CA ILE A 283 -15.36 11.28 4.12
C ILE A 283 -15.77 10.48 5.37
N THR A 284 -14.97 9.48 5.71
CA THR A 284 -15.14 8.62 6.89
C THR A 284 -13.87 8.65 7.76
N TRP A 285 -13.98 8.32 9.05
CA TRP A 285 -12.82 8.24 9.96
C TRP A 285 -12.90 6.98 10.80
N ILE A 286 -11.76 6.32 11.01
CA ILE A 286 -11.66 4.96 11.56
C ILE A 286 -10.80 5.00 12.83
N GLY A 287 -11.40 5.39 13.95
CA GLY A 287 -10.72 5.56 15.25
C GLY A 287 -10.29 4.27 15.97
N HIS A 288 -10.80 3.11 15.53
CA HIS A 288 -10.67 1.85 16.27
C HIS A 288 -9.65 0.86 15.68
N ALA A 289 -9.14 1.11 14.47
CA ALA A 289 -8.17 0.26 13.79
C ALA A 289 -6.76 0.30 14.45
N ARG A 290 -5.85 -0.59 14.01
CA ARG A 290 -4.44 -0.60 14.46
C ARG A 290 -3.72 0.71 14.13
N VAL A 291 -4.00 1.28 12.96
CA VAL A 291 -3.53 2.60 12.52
C VAL A 291 -4.77 3.43 12.22
N PRO A 292 -5.17 4.37 13.08
CA PRO A 292 -6.37 5.18 12.86
C PRO A 292 -6.19 6.23 11.76
N ILE A 293 -7.19 6.34 10.88
CA ILE A 293 -7.12 7.09 9.62
C ILE A 293 -8.41 7.84 9.29
N VAL A 294 -8.31 8.91 8.50
CA VAL A 294 -9.43 9.48 7.74
C VAL A 294 -9.35 8.95 6.32
N LYS A 295 -10.42 8.31 5.83
CA LYS A 295 -10.57 7.90 4.44
C LYS A 295 -11.48 8.90 3.70
N CYS A 296 -11.15 9.21 2.45
CA CYS A 296 -12.05 9.91 1.54
C CYS A 296 -11.76 9.54 0.08
N ARG A 297 -12.56 10.07 -0.85
CA ARG A 297 -12.35 9.96 -2.29
C ARG A 297 -12.26 11.37 -2.89
N HIS A 298 -11.30 11.59 -3.79
CA HIS A 298 -11.23 12.83 -4.56
C HIS A 298 -12.38 12.87 -5.58
N ARG A 299 -13.05 14.02 -5.69
CA ARG A 299 -14.33 14.15 -6.43
C ARG A 299 -14.13 14.18 -7.95
N ARG A 300 -13.07 14.84 -8.45
CA ARG A 300 -12.78 14.96 -9.89
C ARG A 300 -12.19 13.68 -10.46
N ASP A 301 -11.15 13.16 -9.80
CA ASP A 301 -10.30 12.10 -10.34
C ASP A 301 -10.59 10.71 -9.74
N ASP A 302 -11.65 10.57 -8.94
CA ASP A 302 -12.17 9.32 -8.37
C ASP A 302 -11.23 8.54 -7.40
N VAL A 303 -10.00 9.00 -7.24
CA VAL A 303 -8.94 8.41 -6.39
C VAL A 303 -9.32 8.37 -4.90
N LYS A 304 -9.16 7.20 -4.27
CA LYS A 304 -9.22 7.02 -2.81
C LYS A 304 -7.97 7.59 -2.12
N VAL A 305 -8.14 8.17 -0.94
CA VAL A 305 -7.11 8.81 -0.12
C VAL A 305 -7.25 8.36 1.34
N ASP A 306 -6.15 7.90 1.93
CA ASP A 306 -6.03 7.45 3.31
C ASP A 306 -5.03 8.34 4.07
N MET A 307 -5.52 9.12 5.03
CA MET A 307 -4.72 10.03 5.84
C MET A 307 -4.54 9.50 7.27
N SER A 308 -3.29 9.28 7.71
CA SER A 308 -2.96 8.87 9.09
C SER A 308 -2.34 10.01 9.90
N PHE A 309 -2.26 9.83 11.23
CA PHE A 309 -1.45 10.70 12.13
C PHE A 309 -0.18 10.01 12.64
N GLU A 310 0.08 8.76 12.23
CA GLU A 310 1.19 7.93 12.74
C GLU A 310 2.20 7.64 11.62
N LYS A 311 3.46 8.08 11.79
CA LYS A 311 4.52 7.91 10.77
C LYS A 311 4.96 6.45 10.49
N GLY A 312 4.28 5.45 11.05
CA GLY A 312 4.56 4.04 10.78
C GLY A 312 4.45 3.67 9.29
N GLY A 313 3.56 4.35 8.55
CA GLY A 313 3.48 4.28 7.10
C GLY A 313 4.80 4.66 6.43
N CYS A 314 5.30 5.86 6.71
CA CYS A 314 6.58 6.38 6.20
C CYS A 314 7.77 5.50 6.59
N VAL A 315 7.87 5.09 7.86
CA VAL A 315 8.97 4.22 8.34
C VAL A 315 8.97 2.87 7.61
N SER A 316 7.79 2.25 7.42
CA SER A 316 7.69 0.98 6.69
C SER A 316 7.99 1.12 5.19
N SER A 317 7.63 2.26 4.60
CA SER A 317 7.89 2.57 3.19
C SER A 317 9.37 2.84 2.93
N ASN A 318 10.01 3.66 3.77
CA ASN A 318 11.46 3.90 3.75
C ASN A 318 12.24 2.61 4.00
N TYR A 319 11.82 1.77 4.94
CA TYR A 319 12.45 0.47 5.19
C TYR A 319 12.43 -0.42 3.94
N LEU A 320 11.30 -0.53 3.23
CA LEU A 320 11.21 -1.28 1.98
C LEU A 320 12.10 -0.70 0.87
N CYS A 321 12.10 0.62 0.68
CA CYS A 321 12.98 1.26 -0.32
C CYS A 321 14.47 0.96 -0.05
N ASN A 322 14.91 1.04 1.22
CA ASN A 322 16.27 0.66 1.61
C ASN A 322 16.59 -0.84 1.45
N LEU A 323 15.59 -1.71 1.28
CA LEU A 323 15.80 -3.11 0.90
C LEU A 323 15.82 -3.30 -0.62
N PHE A 324 14.97 -2.58 -1.37
CA PHE A 324 14.96 -2.64 -2.84
C PHE A 324 16.27 -2.11 -3.46
N CYS A 325 16.98 -1.20 -2.78
CA CYS A 325 18.31 -0.74 -3.18
C CYS A 325 19.46 -1.70 -2.83
N LYS A 326 19.21 -2.91 -2.26
CA LYS A 326 20.27 -3.87 -1.90
C LYS A 326 20.54 -4.89 -3.01
N PRO A 327 21.81 -5.29 -3.26
CA PRO A 327 22.14 -6.29 -4.27
C PRO A 327 21.40 -7.63 -4.08
N GLY A 328 20.82 -8.12 -5.18
CA GLY A 328 19.97 -9.32 -5.25
C GLY A 328 18.49 -9.10 -4.91
N ASN A 329 18.06 -7.85 -4.69
CA ASN A 329 16.65 -7.49 -4.52
C ASN A 329 16.07 -6.73 -5.73
N GLU A 330 16.79 -6.67 -6.86
CA GLU A 330 16.41 -5.91 -8.06
C GLU A 330 15.07 -6.42 -8.65
N MET A 331 14.83 -7.73 -8.56
CA MET A 331 13.58 -8.36 -8.98
C MET A 331 12.42 -8.18 -7.98
N ALA A 332 12.62 -7.50 -6.85
CA ALA A 332 11.57 -7.33 -5.83
C ALA A 332 10.42 -6.45 -6.33
N ARG A 333 10.72 -5.27 -6.91
CA ARG A 333 9.69 -4.35 -7.44
C ARG A 333 8.73 -5.03 -8.44
N PRO A 334 9.21 -5.66 -9.54
CA PRO A 334 8.29 -6.26 -10.51
C PRO A 334 7.51 -7.43 -9.93
N LEU A 335 8.15 -8.28 -9.12
CA LEU A 335 7.48 -9.43 -8.51
C LEU A 335 6.43 -9.01 -7.46
N ILE A 336 6.68 -7.96 -6.67
CA ILE A 336 5.69 -7.40 -5.73
C ILE A 336 4.52 -6.77 -6.48
N VAL A 337 4.75 -6.02 -7.56
CA VAL A 337 3.68 -5.41 -8.37
C VAL A 337 2.77 -6.48 -8.98
N LEU A 338 3.35 -7.57 -9.51
CA LEU A 338 2.57 -8.69 -10.03
C LEU A 338 1.79 -9.42 -8.93
N VAL A 339 2.41 -9.74 -7.78
CA VAL A 339 1.68 -10.39 -6.67
C VAL A 339 0.57 -9.49 -6.11
N LYS A 340 0.80 -8.17 -5.99
CA LYS A 340 -0.25 -7.20 -5.63
C LYS A 340 -1.39 -7.19 -6.64
N ALA A 341 -1.09 -7.18 -7.94
CA ALA A 341 -2.10 -7.18 -8.99
C ALA A 341 -2.97 -8.45 -8.97
N LEU A 342 -2.36 -9.63 -8.76
CA LEU A 342 -3.06 -10.92 -8.62
C LEU A 342 -4.01 -10.91 -7.41
N VAL A 343 -3.50 -10.48 -6.25
CA VAL A 343 -4.27 -10.42 -4.99
C VAL A 343 -5.41 -9.40 -5.08
N ASN A 344 -5.18 -8.24 -5.74
CA ASN A 344 -6.22 -7.25 -6.05
C ASN A 344 -7.28 -7.79 -7.03
N ASN A 345 -6.88 -8.57 -8.04
CA ASN A 345 -7.81 -9.17 -9.00
C ASN A 345 -8.89 -10.02 -8.30
N CYS A 346 -8.49 -10.78 -7.27
CA CYS A 346 -9.38 -11.59 -6.44
C CYS A 346 -10.04 -10.85 -5.25
N GLY A 347 -9.75 -9.56 -5.05
CA GLY A 347 -10.28 -8.75 -3.94
C GLY A 347 -9.77 -9.19 -2.57
N LEU A 348 -8.49 -9.56 -2.48
CA LEU A 348 -7.82 -10.05 -1.28
C LEU A 348 -6.74 -9.06 -0.77
N ASP A 349 -6.73 -7.83 -1.27
CA ASP A 349 -5.68 -6.83 -1.07
C ASP A 349 -5.93 -5.85 0.10
N ASP A 350 -7.12 -5.89 0.71
CA ASP A 350 -7.51 -5.04 1.85
C ASP A 350 -7.35 -5.79 3.19
N PRO A 351 -6.39 -5.40 4.06
CA PRO A 351 -6.19 -6.03 5.37
C PRO A 351 -7.31 -5.79 6.38
N SER A 352 -8.20 -4.81 6.15
CA SER A 352 -9.32 -4.52 7.07
C SER A 352 -10.40 -5.61 7.05
N ILE A 353 -10.46 -6.38 5.96
CA ILE A 353 -11.37 -7.53 5.78
C ILE A 353 -10.65 -8.88 5.82
N GLY A 354 -9.40 -8.92 6.30
CA GLY A 354 -8.59 -10.16 6.37
C GLY A 354 -7.61 -10.38 5.22
N GLY A 355 -7.49 -9.43 4.28
CA GLY A 355 -6.65 -9.54 3.09
C GLY A 355 -5.13 -9.42 3.36
N LEU A 356 -4.33 -9.79 2.35
CA LEU A 356 -2.88 -9.76 2.40
C LEU A 356 -2.34 -8.41 1.92
N GLY A 357 -1.93 -7.55 2.86
CA GLY A 357 -1.46 -6.20 2.58
C GLY A 357 -0.08 -6.11 1.90
N SER A 358 0.19 -4.95 1.28
CA SER A 358 1.42 -4.68 0.51
C SER A 358 2.73 -4.92 1.28
N PHE A 359 2.78 -4.61 2.58
CA PHE A 359 4.01 -4.77 3.39
C PHE A 359 4.32 -6.26 3.67
N PRO A 360 3.37 -7.10 4.13
CA PRO A 360 3.52 -8.55 4.09
C PRO A 360 3.92 -9.13 2.72
N ILE A 361 3.27 -8.72 1.62
CA ILE A 361 3.66 -9.17 0.26
C ILE A 361 5.14 -8.86 -0.02
N SER A 362 5.58 -7.65 0.31
CA SER A 362 6.95 -7.21 0.09
C SER A 362 7.97 -8.07 0.85
N LEU A 363 7.68 -8.41 2.11
CA LEU A 363 8.56 -9.28 2.90
C LEU A 363 8.53 -10.74 2.43
N LEU A 364 7.37 -11.26 1.99
CA LEU A 364 7.29 -12.59 1.37
C LEU A 364 8.13 -12.69 0.09
N VAL A 365 8.09 -11.65 -0.77
CA VAL A 365 8.90 -11.60 -1.99
C VAL A 365 10.39 -11.49 -1.67
N LEU A 366 10.78 -10.57 -0.78
CA LEU A 366 12.19 -10.39 -0.38
C LEU A 366 12.77 -11.64 0.27
N TRP A 367 11.99 -12.34 1.10
CA TRP A 367 12.37 -13.65 1.65
C TRP A 367 12.58 -14.70 0.55
N TYR A 368 11.63 -14.83 -0.38
CA TYR A 368 11.70 -15.78 -1.48
C TYR A 368 12.91 -15.53 -2.40
N LEU A 369 13.20 -14.27 -2.74
CA LEU A 369 14.38 -13.89 -3.50
C LEU A 369 15.69 -14.29 -2.79
N GLN A 370 15.77 -14.06 -1.49
CA GLN A 370 17.00 -14.31 -0.71
C GLN A 370 17.23 -15.80 -0.38
N HIS A 371 16.18 -16.54 -0.03
CA HIS A 371 16.29 -17.93 0.47
C HIS A 371 16.03 -19.00 -0.58
N CYS A 372 15.14 -18.75 -1.55
CA CYS A 372 14.71 -19.75 -2.54
C CYS A 372 15.33 -19.52 -3.91
N VAL A 373 15.34 -18.27 -4.40
CA VAL A 373 15.80 -17.96 -5.76
C VAL A 373 17.32 -18.13 -5.90
N ARG A 374 18.09 -17.53 -4.98
CA ARG A 374 19.56 -17.67 -4.93
C ARG A 374 20.06 -19.12 -4.82
N SER A 375 19.26 -20.02 -4.27
CA SER A 375 19.65 -21.42 -3.97
C SER A 375 19.10 -22.45 -4.94
N ARG A 376 17.99 -22.17 -5.65
CA ARG A 376 17.27 -23.16 -6.49
C ARG A 376 17.21 -22.82 -7.99
N PHE A 377 17.59 -21.61 -8.39
CA PHE A 377 17.48 -21.12 -9.78
C PHE A 377 18.86 -20.82 -10.37
N SER A 378 19.08 -21.14 -11.65
CA SER A 378 20.31 -20.75 -12.36
C SER A 378 20.40 -19.23 -12.53
N VAL A 379 21.60 -18.69 -12.72
CA VAL A 379 21.86 -17.23 -12.76
C VAL A 379 21.01 -16.52 -13.82
N GLU A 380 20.71 -17.19 -14.93
CA GLU A 380 19.84 -16.67 -16.00
C GLU A 380 18.38 -16.58 -15.58
N LEU A 381 17.89 -17.60 -14.84
CA LEU A 381 16.51 -17.68 -14.36
C LEU A 381 16.26 -16.83 -13.11
N GLN A 382 17.31 -16.45 -12.36
CA GLN A 382 17.22 -15.48 -11.26
C GLN A 382 16.78 -14.08 -11.72
N ARG A 383 16.63 -13.84 -13.03
CA ARG A 383 16.09 -12.60 -13.64
C ARG A 383 14.88 -12.82 -14.57
N SER A 384 14.44 -14.07 -14.77
CA SER A 384 13.25 -14.40 -15.58
C SER A 384 11.98 -14.17 -14.76
N ILE A 385 11.20 -13.15 -15.11
CA ILE A 385 9.98 -12.77 -14.39
C ILE A 385 8.95 -13.92 -14.38
N GLY A 386 8.84 -14.69 -15.47
CA GLY A 386 7.97 -15.86 -15.56
C GLY A 386 8.38 -16.99 -14.63
N ALA A 387 9.66 -17.34 -14.59
CA ALA A 387 10.18 -18.37 -13.68
C ALA A 387 10.05 -17.93 -12.20
N LEU A 388 10.37 -16.67 -11.89
CA LEU A 388 10.29 -16.12 -10.54
C LEU A 388 8.86 -16.01 -10.01
N LEU A 389 7.91 -15.51 -10.80
CA LEU A 389 6.50 -15.41 -10.39
C LEU A 389 5.89 -16.80 -10.20
N THR A 390 6.10 -17.72 -11.14
CA THR A 390 5.61 -19.09 -11.04
C THR A 390 6.18 -19.81 -9.81
N GLY A 391 7.47 -19.62 -9.53
CA GLY A 391 8.13 -20.18 -8.36
C GLY A 391 7.68 -19.55 -7.04
N PHE A 392 7.43 -18.24 -6.99
CA PHE A 392 6.88 -17.57 -5.80
C PHE A 392 5.50 -18.14 -5.44
N LEU A 393 4.63 -18.23 -6.45
CA LEU A 393 3.27 -18.76 -6.30
C LEU A 393 3.29 -20.23 -5.90
N LYS A 394 4.20 -21.03 -6.47
CA LYS A 394 4.38 -22.44 -6.08
C LYS A 394 4.88 -22.57 -4.64
N TYR A 395 5.90 -21.81 -4.27
CA TYR A 395 6.54 -21.87 -2.95
C TYR A 395 5.51 -21.58 -1.84
N TYR A 396 4.83 -20.44 -1.90
CA TYR A 396 3.83 -20.07 -0.90
C TYR A 396 2.48 -20.78 -1.06
N GLY A 397 2.19 -21.37 -2.23
CA GLY A 397 1.01 -22.21 -2.43
C GLY A 397 1.18 -23.65 -1.92
N THR A 398 2.38 -24.24 -2.01
CA THR A 398 2.56 -25.70 -1.85
C THR A 398 3.78 -26.16 -1.05
N GLU A 399 4.80 -25.33 -0.84
CA GLU A 399 6.11 -25.78 -0.30
C GLU A 399 6.47 -25.15 1.07
N PHE A 400 6.07 -23.90 1.31
CA PHE A 400 6.30 -23.23 2.59
C PHE A 400 5.23 -23.64 3.60
N ASP A 401 5.65 -24.24 4.72
CA ASP A 401 4.76 -24.60 5.83
C ASP A 401 4.34 -23.38 6.66
N PHE A 402 3.46 -22.56 6.08
CA PHE A 402 2.83 -21.44 6.77
C PHE A 402 1.91 -21.86 7.93
N ARG A 403 1.64 -23.17 8.14
CA ARG A 403 0.79 -23.62 9.25
C ARG A 403 1.59 -23.65 10.55
N HIS A 404 2.83 -24.12 10.51
CA HIS A 404 3.69 -24.21 11.69
C HIS A 404 4.81 -23.17 11.72
N LEU A 405 5.27 -22.64 10.57
CA LEU A 405 6.39 -21.72 10.50
C LEU A 405 5.97 -20.24 10.36
N GLY A 406 6.74 -19.37 11.01
CA GLY A 406 6.82 -17.94 10.75
C GLY A 406 8.17 -17.55 10.16
N ILE A 407 8.22 -16.37 9.54
CA ILE A 407 9.44 -15.80 8.92
C ILE A 407 10.01 -14.69 9.82
N ASP A 408 11.29 -14.75 10.14
CA ASP A 408 12.08 -13.61 10.61
C ASP A 408 13.06 -13.17 9.52
N TYR A 409 12.69 -12.09 8.83
CA TYR A 409 13.47 -11.50 7.75
C TYR A 409 14.77 -10.83 8.23
N VAL A 410 14.83 -10.37 9.49
CA VAL A 410 16.02 -9.69 10.05
C VAL A 410 17.05 -10.71 10.52
N GLN A 411 16.59 -11.76 11.22
CA GLN A 411 17.44 -12.88 11.65
C GLN A 411 17.65 -13.94 10.54
N GLN A 412 17.10 -13.71 9.34
CA GLN A 412 17.23 -14.58 8.16
C GLN A 412 16.91 -16.06 8.44
N LYS A 413 15.86 -16.32 9.23
CA LYS A 413 15.46 -17.66 9.67
C LYS A 413 13.95 -17.85 9.73
N THR A 414 13.50 -19.10 9.63
CA THR A 414 12.16 -19.52 10.06
C THR A 414 12.15 -19.90 11.54
N PHE A 415 10.96 -19.95 12.15
CA PHE A 415 10.75 -20.39 13.53
C PHE A 415 9.32 -20.93 13.70
N THR A 416 9.05 -21.73 14.72
CA THR A 416 7.70 -22.22 15.03
C THR A 416 6.82 -21.07 15.51
N LYS A 417 5.75 -20.74 14.77
CA LYS A 417 4.84 -19.64 15.11
C LYS A 417 3.67 -20.10 15.99
N PRO A 418 2.94 -19.17 16.63
CA PRO A 418 1.65 -19.48 17.25
C PRO A 418 0.64 -20.12 16.26
N PRO A 419 -0.16 -21.12 16.68
CA PRO A 419 -1.19 -21.72 15.83
C PRO A 419 -2.28 -20.74 15.39
N ALA A 420 -2.60 -19.72 16.20
CA ALA A 420 -3.69 -18.77 15.99
C ALA A 420 -3.40 -17.64 14.98
N ASP A 421 -2.29 -17.71 14.25
CA ASP A 421 -1.89 -16.76 13.22
C ASP A 421 -1.85 -17.45 11.85
N ASP A 422 -2.73 -17.06 10.93
CA ASP A 422 -2.83 -17.57 9.55
C ASP A 422 -1.51 -17.46 8.76
N LEU A 423 -0.78 -16.37 9.02
CA LEU A 423 0.56 -16.09 8.53
C LEU A 423 1.31 -15.28 9.59
N TYR A 424 2.57 -15.65 9.89
CA TYR A 424 3.42 -14.90 10.79
C TYR A 424 4.69 -14.43 10.09
N ILE A 425 4.87 -13.11 10.06
CA ILE A 425 6.13 -12.47 9.66
C ILE A 425 6.51 -11.49 10.78
N VAL A 426 7.69 -11.68 11.39
CA VAL A 426 8.25 -10.76 12.39
C VAL A 426 8.35 -9.39 11.73
N ASN A 427 7.71 -8.39 12.33
CA ASN A 427 7.76 -7.03 11.84
C ASN A 427 9.18 -6.46 12.04
N PRO A 428 9.96 -6.20 10.98
CA PRO A 428 11.35 -5.80 11.11
C PRO A 428 11.55 -4.43 11.78
N ILE A 429 10.48 -3.63 11.89
CA ILE A 429 10.48 -2.29 12.50
C ILE A 429 10.03 -2.34 13.97
N HIS A 430 9.20 -3.34 14.32
CA HIS A 430 8.71 -3.58 15.68
C HIS A 430 8.70 -5.08 15.99
N PRO A 431 9.88 -5.71 16.26
CA PRO A 431 10.04 -7.17 16.27
C PRO A 431 9.11 -7.94 17.21
N ALA A 432 8.63 -7.31 18.28
CA ALA A 432 7.61 -7.87 19.18
C ALA A 432 6.19 -7.96 18.56
N THR A 433 6.03 -7.78 17.23
CA THR A 433 4.73 -7.84 16.55
C THR A 433 4.80 -8.63 15.25
N ASN A 434 3.73 -9.37 14.94
CA ASN A 434 3.48 -9.90 13.61
C ASN A 434 2.99 -8.76 12.69
N CYS A 435 3.63 -8.55 11.54
CA CYS A 435 3.15 -7.59 10.53
C CYS A 435 2.09 -8.18 9.58
N ALA A 436 2.01 -9.50 9.47
CA ALA A 436 1.02 -10.22 8.70
C ALA A 436 -0.27 -10.57 9.48
N LYS A 437 -0.40 -10.17 10.76
CA LYS A 437 -1.52 -10.54 11.66
C LYS A 437 -2.93 -10.21 11.14
N ALA A 438 -3.05 -9.26 10.21
CA ALA A 438 -4.32 -8.90 9.57
C ALA A 438 -4.70 -9.82 8.38
N SER A 439 -3.82 -10.72 7.95
CA SER A 439 -4.00 -11.57 6.76
C SER A 439 -4.80 -12.84 7.10
N THR A 440 -5.95 -12.70 7.76
CA THR A 440 -6.78 -13.84 8.25
C THR A 440 -7.52 -14.61 7.15
N LEU A 441 -7.30 -14.26 5.88
CA LEU A 441 -7.72 -15.02 4.71
C LEU A 441 -6.52 -15.68 3.98
N PHE A 442 -5.33 -15.69 4.57
CA PHE A 442 -4.12 -16.20 3.90
C PHE A 442 -4.23 -17.71 3.64
N ALA A 443 -4.50 -18.51 4.68
CA ALA A 443 -4.64 -19.95 4.59
C ALA A 443 -5.87 -20.37 3.77
N THR A 444 -6.96 -19.61 3.88
CA THR A 444 -8.28 -19.99 3.34
C THR A 444 -8.57 -19.47 1.94
N ARG A 445 -7.91 -18.39 1.48
CA ARG A 445 -8.13 -17.81 0.14
C ARG A 445 -6.87 -17.47 -0.64
N VAL A 446 -5.81 -16.95 0.00
CA VAL A 446 -4.57 -16.58 -0.72
C VAL A 446 -3.77 -17.81 -1.14
N VAL A 447 -3.60 -18.80 -0.25
CA VAL A 447 -2.88 -20.04 -0.56
C VAL A 447 -3.58 -20.84 -1.69
N PRO A 448 -4.91 -21.07 -1.68
CA PRO A 448 -5.61 -21.67 -2.82
C PRO A 448 -5.46 -20.89 -4.13
N LEU A 449 -5.48 -19.55 -4.09
CA LEU A 449 -5.22 -18.70 -5.27
C LEU A 449 -3.80 -18.93 -5.81
N PHE A 450 -2.79 -18.98 -4.94
CA PHE A 450 -1.41 -19.23 -5.33
C PHE A 450 -1.20 -20.65 -5.88
N GLN A 451 -1.90 -21.66 -5.34
CA GLN A 451 -1.93 -23.02 -5.89
C GLN A 451 -2.50 -23.05 -7.31
N GLN A 452 -3.67 -22.44 -7.54
CA GLN A 452 -4.32 -22.41 -8.86
C GLN A 452 -3.49 -21.62 -9.89
N ALA A 453 -2.96 -20.45 -9.48
CA ALA A 453 -2.14 -19.61 -10.36
C ALA A 453 -0.80 -20.26 -10.70
N SER A 454 -0.11 -20.90 -9.73
CA SER A 454 1.15 -21.61 -10.00
C SER A 454 0.98 -22.85 -10.87
N ALA A 455 -0.07 -23.65 -10.65
CA ALA A 455 -0.40 -24.79 -11.51
C ALA A 455 -0.67 -24.32 -12.97
N THR A 456 -1.36 -23.18 -13.12
CA THR A 456 -1.60 -22.59 -14.44
C THR A 456 -0.33 -22.06 -15.10
N PHE A 457 0.45 -21.25 -14.40
CA PHE A 457 1.64 -20.58 -14.95
C PHE A 457 2.80 -21.54 -15.21
N LEU A 458 2.90 -22.65 -14.46
CA LEU A 458 3.86 -23.72 -14.75
C LEU A 458 3.66 -24.29 -16.16
N GLY A 459 2.41 -24.43 -16.60
CA GLY A 459 2.04 -24.81 -17.98
C GLY A 459 2.24 -23.70 -19.03
N LEU A 460 2.70 -22.52 -18.64
CA LEU A 460 3.07 -21.39 -19.53
C LEU A 460 4.59 -21.16 -19.58
N LEU A 461 5.39 -21.91 -18.81
CA LEU A 461 6.86 -21.91 -18.94
C LEU A 461 7.35 -22.79 -20.11
N ASP A 462 6.49 -23.65 -20.67
CA ASP A 462 6.79 -24.41 -21.89
C ASP A 462 6.94 -23.46 -23.09
N ALA A 463 8.06 -23.57 -23.81
CA ALA A 463 8.33 -22.83 -25.04
C ALA A 463 7.31 -23.09 -26.18
N LYS A 464 6.50 -24.16 -26.07
CA LYS A 464 5.40 -24.49 -26.98
C LYS A 464 4.04 -23.90 -26.57
N ALA A 465 3.93 -23.26 -25.40
CA ALA A 465 2.67 -22.71 -24.93
C ALA A 465 2.17 -21.57 -25.87
N PRO A 466 0.95 -21.67 -26.46
CA PRO A 466 0.50 -20.69 -27.44
C PRO A 466 0.38 -19.28 -26.85
N PRO A 467 0.84 -18.21 -27.54
CA PRO A 467 0.75 -16.84 -27.04
C PRO A 467 -0.67 -16.43 -26.66
N THR A 468 -1.67 -16.76 -27.48
CA THR A 468 -3.10 -16.49 -27.21
C THR A 468 -3.60 -17.14 -25.91
N LYS A 469 -3.07 -18.32 -25.55
CA LYS A 469 -3.35 -18.99 -24.27
C LYS A 469 -2.72 -18.25 -23.10
N MET A 470 -1.47 -17.79 -23.24
CA MET A 470 -0.83 -16.93 -22.23
C MET A 470 -1.65 -15.65 -22.01
N GLU A 471 -1.97 -14.94 -23.09
CA GLU A 471 -2.72 -13.68 -23.07
C GLU A 471 -4.09 -13.83 -22.41
N SER A 472 -4.85 -14.86 -22.77
CA SER A 472 -6.16 -15.16 -22.16
C SER A 472 -6.07 -15.44 -20.66
N LEU A 473 -5.07 -16.21 -20.22
CA LEU A 473 -4.92 -16.58 -18.80
C LEU A 473 -4.36 -15.43 -17.97
N LEU A 474 -3.46 -14.61 -18.52
CA LEU A 474 -2.97 -13.41 -17.86
C LEU A 474 -4.09 -12.36 -17.72
N LEU A 475 -4.97 -12.19 -18.71
CA LEU A 475 -6.18 -11.36 -18.53
C LEU A 475 -7.08 -11.90 -17.40
N HIS A 476 -7.33 -13.22 -17.36
CA HIS A 476 -8.13 -13.82 -16.28
C HIS A 476 -7.57 -13.51 -14.87
N TYR A 477 -6.24 -13.57 -14.70
CA TYR A 477 -5.59 -13.33 -13.40
C TYR A 477 -5.28 -11.86 -13.07
N PHE A 478 -5.35 -10.93 -14.03
CA PHE A 478 -4.89 -9.54 -13.82
C PHE A 478 -5.80 -8.41 -14.35
N ALA A 479 -6.85 -8.69 -15.14
CA ALA A 479 -7.62 -7.64 -15.83
C ALA A 479 -8.26 -6.59 -14.91
N LYS A 480 -8.67 -6.93 -13.69
CA LYS A 480 -9.22 -5.95 -12.74
C LYS A 480 -8.16 -4.95 -12.25
N ALA A 481 -6.90 -5.38 -12.13
CA ALA A 481 -5.79 -4.50 -11.76
C ALA A 481 -5.34 -3.63 -12.95
N ALA A 482 -5.34 -4.20 -14.16
CA ALA A 482 -5.06 -3.48 -15.41
C ALA A 482 -6.29 -2.67 -15.88
N LEU A 483 -6.63 -1.61 -15.15
CA LEU A 483 -7.82 -0.79 -15.40
C LEU A 483 -7.98 -0.40 -16.88
N ASN A 484 -9.20 -0.58 -17.39
CA ASN A 484 -9.65 -0.33 -18.77
C ASN A 484 -9.06 -1.27 -19.85
N VAL A 485 -8.40 -2.37 -19.48
CA VAL A 485 -7.94 -3.41 -20.42
C VAL A 485 -9.02 -4.46 -20.65
N SER A 486 -9.49 -4.56 -21.91
CA SER A 486 -10.41 -5.62 -22.38
C SER A 486 -9.74 -6.65 -23.30
N SER A 487 -8.51 -6.40 -23.77
CA SER A 487 -7.77 -7.31 -24.65
C SER A 487 -6.26 -7.10 -24.53
N TRP A 488 -5.48 -8.13 -24.87
CA TRP A 488 -4.01 -8.04 -24.80
C TRP A 488 -3.41 -7.00 -25.75
N ARG A 489 -4.10 -6.70 -26.86
CA ARG A 489 -3.70 -5.63 -27.78
C ARG A 489 -3.64 -4.26 -27.08
N GLU A 490 -4.42 -4.05 -26.02
CA GLU A 490 -4.34 -2.84 -25.20
C GLU A 490 -3.17 -2.89 -24.22
N VAL A 491 -2.88 -4.06 -23.63
CA VAL A 491 -1.68 -4.30 -22.79
C VAL A 491 -0.41 -3.96 -23.56
N SER A 492 -0.21 -4.57 -24.74
CA SER A 492 0.94 -4.32 -25.62
C SER A 492 1.03 -2.84 -26.04
N ARG A 493 -0.10 -2.20 -26.37
CA ARG A 493 -0.11 -0.78 -26.80
C ARG A 493 0.22 0.18 -25.66
N ARG A 494 -0.25 -0.09 -24.44
CA ARG A 494 0.07 0.71 -23.25
C ARG A 494 1.52 0.49 -22.83
N ALA A 495 2.00 -0.75 -22.86
CA ALA A 495 3.39 -1.10 -22.61
C ALA A 495 4.36 -0.38 -23.55
N ALA A 496 4.09 -0.38 -24.86
CA ALA A 496 4.92 0.28 -25.87
C ALA A 496 4.91 1.83 -25.82
N ARG A 497 4.18 2.44 -24.89
CA ARG A 497 4.16 3.90 -24.64
C ARG A 497 4.90 4.32 -23.38
N GLU A 498 5.09 3.42 -22.41
CA GLU A 498 5.80 3.76 -21.19
C GLU A 498 7.32 3.68 -21.41
N PRO A 499 8.09 4.71 -21.01
CA PRO A 499 9.53 4.70 -21.16
C PRO A 499 10.17 3.70 -20.18
N HIS A 500 11.22 3.02 -20.63
CA HIS A 500 12.10 2.31 -19.69
C HIS A 500 12.90 3.34 -18.87
N LEU A 501 12.74 3.29 -17.54
CA LEU A 501 13.38 4.17 -16.58
C LEU A 501 14.09 3.31 -15.53
N GLN A 502 15.20 3.79 -14.98
CA GLN A 502 15.89 3.06 -13.91
C GLN A 502 15.02 2.93 -12.66
N GLN A 503 15.17 1.83 -11.92
CA GLN A 503 14.56 1.70 -10.60
C GLN A 503 15.13 2.72 -9.62
N ASN A 504 14.44 2.91 -8.48
CA ASN A 504 14.95 3.69 -7.34
C ASN A 504 15.19 5.18 -7.67
N MET A 505 14.28 5.78 -8.44
CA MET A 505 14.20 7.22 -8.68
C MET A 505 12.94 7.80 -8.03
N TRP A 506 13.10 8.97 -7.39
CA TRP A 506 12.02 9.71 -6.73
C TRP A 506 12.02 11.17 -7.20
N ASP A 507 10.84 11.76 -7.28
CA ASP A 507 10.67 13.19 -7.42
C ASP A 507 11.11 13.92 -6.14
N ALA A 508 11.92 14.97 -6.29
CA ALA A 508 12.59 15.62 -5.17
C ALA A 508 11.68 16.52 -4.33
N GLU A 509 10.57 17.02 -4.90
CA GLU A 509 9.61 17.89 -4.20
C GLU A 509 8.55 17.05 -3.47
N THR A 510 7.96 16.07 -4.16
CA THR A 510 6.82 15.30 -3.64
C THR A 510 7.19 13.98 -2.98
N ASN A 511 8.44 13.51 -3.15
CA ASN A 511 8.89 12.16 -2.78
C ASN A 511 8.09 11.03 -3.47
N MET A 512 7.38 11.32 -4.58
CA MET A 512 6.70 10.30 -5.37
C MET A 512 7.72 9.48 -6.17
N TYR A 513 7.53 8.16 -6.24
CA TYR A 513 8.37 7.31 -7.07
C TYR A 513 8.13 7.59 -8.56
N VAL A 514 9.21 7.85 -9.29
CA VAL A 514 9.21 8.16 -10.74
C VAL A 514 10.10 7.22 -11.55
N GLY A 515 10.77 6.26 -10.90
CA GLY A 515 11.57 5.23 -11.57
C GLY A 515 10.73 4.18 -12.29
N GLY A 516 11.41 3.28 -13.00
CA GLY A 516 10.78 2.14 -13.65
C GLY A 516 10.36 1.04 -12.67
N VAL A 517 9.54 0.10 -13.16
CA VAL A 517 9.15 -1.11 -12.42
C VAL A 517 10.08 -2.30 -12.69
N ILE A 518 10.92 -2.22 -13.74
CA ILE A 518 11.92 -3.23 -14.13
C ILE A 518 13.28 -2.55 -14.28
#